data_AF-A0A120CV09-F1
#
_entry.id   AF-A0A120CV09-F1
#
_cell.length_a   1.000
_cell.length_b   1.000
_cell.length_c   1.000
_cell.angle_alpha   90.00
_cell.angle_beta   90.00
_cell.angle_gamma   90.00
#
_symmetry.space_group_name_H-M   'P 1'
#
loop_
_entity.id
_entity.type
_entity.pdbx_description
1 polymer ?
#
loop_
_entity_poly.entity_id
_entity_poly.type
_entity_poly.pdbx_seq_one_letter_code
_entity_poly.pdbx_strand_id
1 'polypeptide(L)' 'MTNFTVRQGCRYRATLTLGMLESLASNTMIASKLEEAGFAEVSVEGQGSVRHATALWPNGDTSAAMPKQVTSVEEIGAA' A
#
# COMPACT_ATOMS: atom_id res chain seq x y z
N MET A 1 12.36 11.45 4.46
CA MET A 1 11.13 10.64 4.34
C MET A 1 10.29 11.28 3.27
N THR A 2 9.90 10.53 2.24
CA THR A 2 9.07 11.05 1.15
C THR A 2 7.62 10.93 1.60
N ASN A 3 6.90 12.05 1.67
CA ASN A 3 5.47 12.01 1.95
C ASN A 3 4.72 11.74 0.65
N PHE A 4 3.76 10.84 0.70
CA PHE A 4 2.86 10.55 -0.41
C PHE A 4 1.46 11.00 -0.03
N THR A 5 0.76 11.63 -0.97
CA THR A 5 -0.62 12.09 -0.78
C THR A 5 -1.55 11.14 -1.53
N VAL A 6 -2.42 10.47 -0.80
CA VAL A 6 -3.53 9.70 -1.36
C VAL A 6 -4.76 10.58 -1.44
N ARG A 7 -5.51 10.44 -2.54
CA ARG A 7 -6.69 11.24 -2.86
C ARG A 7 -7.97 10.45 -2.68
N GLN A 8 -9.02 11.14 -2.28
CA GLN A 8 -10.33 10.53 -2.08
C GLN A 8 -10.86 9.90 -3.37
N GLY A 9 -11.31 8.65 -3.27
CA GLY A 9 -11.87 7.90 -4.39
C GLY A 9 -10.82 7.33 -5.34
N CYS A 10 -9.53 7.54 -5.11
CA CYS A 10 -8.47 6.98 -5.96
C CYS A 10 -8.03 5.59 -5.48
N ARG A 11 -7.75 4.73 -6.45
CA ARG A 11 -7.17 3.40 -6.26
C ARG A 11 -5.68 3.47 -6.57
N TYR A 12 -4.89 2.94 -5.65
CA TYR A 12 -3.44 2.97 -5.68
C TYR A 12 -2.88 1.56 -5.77
N ARG A 13 -1.77 1.44 -6.49
CA ARG A 13 -0.93 0.25 -6.53
C ARG A 13 0.44 0.59 -5.97
N ALA A 14 0.78 -0.01 -4.83
CA ALA A 14 2.07 0.10 -4.20
C ALA A 14 2.93 -1.12 -4.49
N THR A 15 4.17 -0.92 -4.91
CA THR A 15 5.19 -1.96 -5.00
C THR A 15 6.00 -1.96 -3.72
N LEU A 16 6.00 -3.09 -3.03
CA LEU A 16 6.64 -3.32 -1.76
C LEU A 16 7.84 -4.23 -1.97
N THR A 17 9.00 -3.83 -1.44
CA THR A 17 10.19 -4.68 -1.37
C THR A 17 10.47 -4.99 0.10
N LEU A 18 10.22 -6.23 0.49
CA LEU A 18 10.44 -6.71 1.84
C LEU A 18 11.93 -7.09 2.03
N GLY A 19 12.57 -6.50 3.04
CA GLY A 19 13.90 -6.93 3.48
C GLY A 19 13.85 -8.27 4.23
N MET A 20 14.99 -8.94 4.42
CA MET A 20 15.06 -10.30 5.02
C MET A 20 14.26 -10.49 6.33
N LEU A 21 14.14 -9.47 7.18
CA LEU A 21 13.37 -9.54 8.44
C LEU A 21 11.86 -9.26 8.26
N GLU A 22 11.49 -8.48 7.25
CA GLU A 22 10.11 -8.07 6.98
C GLU A 22 9.43 -8.97 5.95
N SER A 23 10.18 -9.83 5.24
CA SER A 23 9.67 -10.91 4.38
C SER A 23 8.78 -11.92 5.11
N LEU A 24 8.76 -11.88 6.45
CA LEU A 24 7.86 -12.65 7.30
C LEU A 24 6.46 -12.04 7.38
N ALA A 25 6.28 -10.77 7.02
CA ALA A 25 4.96 -10.16 6.91
C ALA A 25 4.19 -10.85 5.78
N SER A 26 3.19 -11.64 6.16
CA SER A 26 2.31 -12.29 5.19
C SER A 26 1.46 -11.25 4.48
N ASN A 27 1.03 -11.55 3.24
CA ASN A 27 0.13 -10.68 2.46
C ASN A 27 -1.07 -10.20 3.28
N THR A 28 -1.63 -11.09 4.10
CA THR A 28 -2.75 -10.79 5.00
C THR A 28 -2.40 -9.74 6.05
N MET A 29 -1.17 -9.76 6.59
CA MET A 29 -0.72 -8.77 7.57
C MET A 29 -0.55 -7.39 6.93
N ILE A 30 -0.05 -7.35 5.70
CA ILE A 30 0.06 -6.12 4.90
C ILE A 30 -1.33 -5.59 4.59
N ALA A 31 -2.25 -6.47 4.17
CA ALA A 31 -3.63 -6.11 3.90
C ALA A 31 -4.30 -5.50 5.14
N SER A 32 -4.23 -6.17 6.29
CA SER A 32 -4.77 -5.66 7.54
C SER A 32 -4.17 -4.32 7.95
N LYS A 33 -2.86 -4.11 7.74
CA LYS A 33 -2.22 -2.82 8.03
C LYS A 33 -2.74 -1.68 7.15
N LEU A 34 -3.01 -1.96 5.88
CA LEU A 34 -3.60 -1.00 4.95
C LEU A 34 -5.06 -0.71 5.33
N GLU A 35 -5.83 -1.73 5.70
CA GLU A 35 -7.18 -1.57 6.22
C GLU A 35 -7.20 -0.75 7.52
N GLU A 36 -6.30 -1.03 8.46
CA GLU A 36 -6.11 -0.24 9.70
C GLU A 36 -5.72 1.22 9.42
N ALA A 37 -4.99 1.47 8.34
CA ALA A 37 -4.64 2.83 7.90
C ALA A 37 -5.82 3.56 7.24
N GLY A 38 -6.92 2.87 6.95
CA GLY A 38 -8.14 3.42 6.36
C GLY A 38 -8.33 3.14 4.87
N PHE A 39 -7.49 2.31 4.25
CA PHE A 39 -7.73 1.86 2.89
C PHE A 39 -8.86 0.83 2.83
N ALA A 40 -9.60 0.82 1.73
CA ALA A 40 -10.63 -0.17 1.41
C ALA A 40 -10.22 -1.01 0.21
N GLU A 41 -10.93 -2.12 -0.04
CA GLU A 41 -10.69 -3.01 -1.18
C GLU A 41 -9.21 -3.40 -1.34
N VAL A 42 -8.57 -3.76 -0.22
CA VAL A 42 -7.15 -4.07 -0.20
C VAL A 42 -6.91 -5.47 -0.77
N SER A 43 -6.05 -5.55 -1.77
CA SER A 43 -5.59 -6.79 -2.39
C SER A 43 -4.06 -6.80 -2.45
N VAL A 44 -3.43 -7.85 -1.93
CA VAL A 44 -1.96 -7.97 -1.91
C VAL A 44 -1.56 -9.24 -2.65
N GLU A 45 -0.79 -9.05 -3.71
CA GLU A 45 -0.35 -10.10 -4.62
C GLU A 45 1.19 -10.13 -4.73
N GLY A 46 1.74 -11.26 -5.13
CA GLY A 46 3.18 -11.47 -5.27
C GLY A 46 3.72 -12.51 -4.29
N GLN A 47 4.97 -12.90 -4.49
CA GLN A 47 5.64 -13.96 -3.73
C GLN A 47 7.14 -13.62 -3.59
N GLY A 48 7.75 -14.01 -2.46
CA GLY A 48 9.14 -13.66 -2.15
C GLY A 48 9.29 -12.21 -1.69
N SER A 49 10.37 -11.55 -2.13
CA SER A 49 10.79 -10.23 -1.66
C SER A 49 10.04 -9.06 -2.29
N VAL A 50 9.30 -9.26 -3.38
CA VAL A 50 8.54 -8.20 -4.06
C VAL A 50 7.05 -8.53 -3.98
N ARG A 51 6.25 -7.57 -3.50
CA ARG A 51 4.79 -7.65 -3.42
C ARG A 51 4.17 -6.42 -4.09
N HIS A 52 2.96 -6.59 -4.59
CA HIS A 52 2.14 -5.52 -5.12
C HIS A 52 0.87 -5.44 -4.28
N ALA A 53 0.66 -4.31 -3.63
CA ALA A 53 -0.56 -4.03 -2.89
C ALA A 53 -1.42 -3.07 -3.72
N THR A 54 -2.67 -3.44 -3.97
CA THR A 54 -3.67 -2.59 -4.60
C THR A 54 -4.70 -2.24 -3.54
N ALA A 55 -5.06 -0.97 -3.41
CA ALA A 55 -6.00 -0.52 -2.40
C ALA A 55 -6.74 0.74 -2.84
N LEU A 56 -8.01 0.88 -2.44
CA LEU A 56 -8.83 2.07 -2.63
C LEU A 56 -8.69 3.00 -1.43
N TRP A 57 -8.61 4.31 -1.65
CA TRP A 57 -8.69 5.30 -0.58
C TRP A 57 -10.08 5.96 -0.54
N PRO A 58 -10.99 5.55 0.35
CA PRO A 58 -12.35 6.11 0.41
C PRO A 58 -12.44 7.42 1.22
N ASN A 59 -11.43 7.73 2.03
CA ASN A 59 -11.43 8.88 2.93
C ASN A 59 -10.96 10.16 2.22
N GLY A 60 -11.10 11.32 2.87
CA GLY A 60 -10.57 12.59 2.36
C GLY A 60 -9.07 12.55 2.07
N ASP A 61 -8.59 13.47 1.24
CA ASP A 61 -7.19 13.54 0.84
C ASP A 61 -6.28 13.56 2.09
N THR A 62 -5.31 12.64 2.13
CA THR A 62 -4.38 12.56 3.26
C THR A 62 -2.94 12.38 2.78
N SER A 63 -2.02 12.98 3.51
CA SER A 63 -0.59 12.84 3.26
C SER A 63 0.03 12.00 4.38
N ALA A 64 0.68 10.90 4.02
CA ALA A 64 1.36 10.03 4.96
C ALA A 64 2.83 9.87 4.58
N ALA A 65 3.67 9.60 5.58
CA ALA A 65 5.06 9.25 5.33
C ALA A 65 5.14 7.88 4.67
N MET A 66 5.80 7.81 3.51
CA MET A 66 5.95 6.56 2.77
C MET A 66 6.91 5.63 3.53
N PRO A 67 6.51 4.39 3.86
CA PRO A 67 7.40 3.41 4.45
C PRO A 67 8.59 3.14 3.51
N LYS A 68 9.78 2.91 4.06
CA LYS A 68 10.99 2.56 3.30
C LYS A 68 10.85 1.28 2.46
N GLN A 69 9.88 0.44 2.81
CA GLN A 69 9.53 -0.81 2.17
C GLN A 69 8.75 -0.58 0.88
N VAL A 70 8.09 0.58 0.72
CA VAL A 70 7.43 0.95 -0.52
C VAL A 70 8.48 1.54 -1.44
N THR A 71 8.65 0.92 -2.61
CA THR A 71 9.61 1.36 -3.62
C THR A 71 8.95 2.21 -4.70
N SER A 72 7.66 1.97 -4.96
CA SER A 72 6.87 2.74 -5.91
C SER A 72 5.39 2.76 -5.51
N VAL A 73 4.70 3.85 -5.81
CA VAL A 73 3.24 3.97 -5.69
C VAL A 73 2.72 4.60 -6.97
N GLU A 74 1.75 3.94 -7.58
CA GLU A 74 1.10 4.35 -8.82
C GLU A 74 -0.40 4.52 -8.57
N GLU A 75 -0.97 5.63 -9.03
CA GLU A 75 -2.43 5.78 -9.09
C GLU A 75 -2.93 5.01 -10.32
N ILE A 76 -3.78 4.01 -10.11
CA ILE A 76 -4.26 3.12 -11.19
C ILE A 76 -5.70 3.45 -11.63
N GLY A 77 -6.33 4.45 -11.02
CA GLY A 77 -7.63 4.98 -11.43
C GLY A 77 -8.41 5.59 -10.27
N ALA A 78 -9.36 6.46 -10.58
CA ALA A 78 -10.41 6.88 -9.66
C ALA A 78 -11.59 5.92 -9.75
N ALA A 79 -12.10 5.45 -8.62
CA ALA A 79 -13.33 4.67 -8.51
C ALA A 79 -14.57 5.56 -8.64
#